data_AF-A0A2E7UFV5-F1
#
_entry.id   AF-A0A2E7UFV5-F1
#
_cell.length_a   1.000
_cell.length_b   1.000
_cell.length_c   1.000
_cell.angle_alpha   90.00
_cell.angle_beta   90.00
_cell.angle_gamma   90.00
#
_symmetry.space_group_name_H-M   'P 1'
#
loop_
_entity.id
_entity.type
_entity.pdbx_description
1 polymer ?
#
loop_
_entity_poly.entity_id
_entity_poly.type
_entity_poly.pdbx_seq_one_letter_code
_entity_poly.pdbx_strand_id
1 'polypeptide(L)'
;MDERKFTAALVGALIALAACAGETSPSSQPGAEAGGDPGSAAGTRPSGEPELLTLEGRIEEGVECPVLRTPDGETYALSFRDTEIGAGDYARVTGEIADASFCMQGQGTLIVEDASRIDPPARDRDPARAGGIAVTSDYVRGSWVAKGVDADCDRPDFDVTANSRGMSIIETRINGYPETGVVDVGPTPALQWDEPLPTLPIEARGPDGLAVMPAQNAETVTLAGHRIEGDGVVFIKCAA
;
A
#
# COMPACT_ATOMS: atom_id res chain seq x y z
N MET A 1 54.28 -11.97 -10.98
CA MET A 1 54.19 -13.13 -10.09
C MET A 1 52.78 -13.12 -9.51
N ASP A 2 51.85 -13.99 -9.83
CA ASP A 2 51.73 -15.08 -10.81
C ASP A 2 50.22 -15.33 -10.91
N GLU A 3 49.74 -15.54 -12.13
CA GLU A 3 48.40 -16.04 -12.42
C GLU A 3 48.26 -17.50 -11.95
N ARG A 4 47.03 -17.96 -11.65
CA ARG A 4 46.58 -19.31 -12.08
C ARG A 4 45.08 -19.53 -11.89
N LYS A 5 44.42 -19.71 -13.05
CA LYS A 5 43.18 -20.46 -13.28
C LYS A 5 43.44 -21.96 -13.11
N PHE A 6 42.47 -22.75 -12.64
CA PHE A 6 42.29 -24.19 -12.95
C PHE A 6 40.79 -24.52 -12.72
N THR A 7 39.94 -24.73 -13.72
CA THR A 7 39.77 -25.89 -14.64
C THR A 7 39.11 -27.11 -13.99
N ALA A 8 37.82 -27.26 -14.29
CA ALA A 8 37.04 -28.42 -14.75
C ALA A 8 37.38 -29.88 -14.34
N ALA A 9 36.29 -30.64 -14.15
CA ALA A 9 35.94 -31.91 -14.84
C ALA A 9 35.71 -33.17 -13.97
N LEU A 10 34.44 -33.62 -14.01
CA LEU A 10 33.90 -34.96 -14.33
C LEU A 10 34.42 -36.26 -13.66
N VAL A 11 33.57 -37.30 -13.80
CA VAL A 11 33.72 -38.76 -13.50
C VAL A 11 33.13 -39.16 -12.14
N GLY A 12 32.29 -40.18 -11.94
CA GLY A 12 31.70 -41.21 -12.81
C GLY A 12 31.14 -42.39 -11.98
N ALA A 13 30.00 -42.92 -12.41
CA ALA A 13 29.53 -44.33 -12.46
C ALA A 13 29.47 -45.29 -11.22
N LEU A 14 28.24 -45.83 -11.04
CA LEU A 14 27.82 -47.25 -10.90
C LEU A 14 28.34 -48.16 -9.76
N ILE A 15 27.41 -48.66 -8.92
CA ILE A 15 27.43 -50.03 -8.36
C ILE A 15 25.97 -50.56 -8.27
N ALA A 16 25.79 -51.84 -8.65
CA ALA A 16 24.53 -52.56 -8.74
C ALA A 16 24.41 -53.74 -7.73
N LEU A 17 23.15 -54.09 -7.41
CA LEU A 17 22.54 -55.41 -7.16
C LEU A 17 23.02 -56.36 -6.02
N ALA A 18 22.07 -56.71 -5.14
CA ALA A 18 21.75 -58.07 -4.62
C ALA A 18 20.37 -57.98 -3.89
N ALA A 19 19.25 -58.55 -4.34
CA ALA A 19 18.83 -59.96 -4.49
C ALA A 19 18.52 -60.70 -3.17
N CYS A 20 17.23 -60.93 -2.90
CA CYS A 20 16.68 -62.12 -2.22
C CYS A 20 15.27 -62.40 -2.75
N ALA A 21 15.10 -63.56 -3.38
CA ALA A 21 13.83 -64.28 -3.59
C ALA A 21 13.31 -64.80 -2.21
N GLY A 22 12.06 -65.16 -1.97
CA GLY A 22 10.86 -65.41 -2.77
C GLY A 22 10.01 -66.42 -1.97
N GLU A 23 8.69 -66.45 -2.11
CA GLU A 23 7.86 -67.66 -1.99
C GLU A 23 6.41 -67.38 -2.41
N THR A 24 5.85 -68.32 -3.17
CA THR A 24 4.63 -68.23 -3.96
C THR A 24 3.50 -68.98 -3.28
N SER A 25 2.26 -68.45 -3.30
CA SER A 25 1.05 -69.26 -3.51
C SER A 25 -0.13 -68.43 -4.02
N PRO A 26 -1.05 -69.01 -4.83
CA PRO A 26 -1.93 -68.26 -5.72
C PRO A 26 -3.44 -68.37 -5.42
N SER A 27 -4.19 -67.47 -6.07
CA SER A 27 -5.59 -67.59 -6.52
C SER A 27 -6.74 -67.41 -5.52
N SER A 28 -7.44 -66.27 -5.62
CA SER A 28 -8.92 -66.17 -5.77
C SER A 28 -9.33 -64.71 -6.13
N GLN A 29 -9.72 -64.46 -7.39
CA GLN A 29 -10.49 -63.29 -7.87
C GLN A 29 -12.01 -63.59 -7.77
N PRO A 30 -12.99 -62.66 -7.96
CA PRO A 30 -12.92 -61.31 -8.60
C PRO A 30 -13.79 -60.18 -7.97
N GLY A 31 -13.55 -58.95 -8.43
CA GLY A 31 -14.43 -57.77 -8.33
C GLY A 31 -13.60 -56.49 -8.56
N ALA A 32 -13.43 -56.03 -9.81
CA ALA A 32 -14.08 -54.81 -10.33
C ALA A 32 -14.09 -53.67 -9.29
N GLU A 33 -13.33 -52.59 -9.45
CA GLU A 33 -13.64 -51.52 -10.40
C GLU A 33 -12.40 -50.84 -10.99
N ALA A 34 -12.48 -50.58 -12.30
CA ALA A 34 -11.67 -49.64 -13.02
C ALA A 34 -12.21 -48.21 -12.77
N GLY A 35 -11.32 -47.24 -12.67
CA GLY A 35 -11.71 -45.83 -12.60
C GLY A 35 -10.53 -44.91 -12.36
N GLY A 36 -9.54 -44.93 -13.25
CA GLY A 36 -8.65 -43.78 -13.38
C GLY A 36 -9.49 -42.59 -13.80
N ASP A 37 -9.58 -41.58 -12.95
CA ASP A 37 -10.36 -40.38 -13.20
C ASP A 37 -9.60 -39.46 -14.18
N PRO A 38 -10.10 -39.23 -15.40
CA PRO A 38 -9.56 -38.22 -16.30
C PRO A 38 -10.20 -36.87 -15.94
N GLY A 39 -9.77 -36.29 -14.83
CA GLY A 39 -10.36 -35.06 -14.30
C GLY A 39 -9.43 -34.15 -13.51
N SER A 40 -8.15 -34.51 -13.35
CA SER A 40 -7.18 -33.66 -12.64
C SER A 40 -6.66 -32.54 -13.55
N ALA A 41 -7.56 -31.60 -13.83
CA ALA A 41 -7.28 -30.32 -14.46
C ALA A 41 -7.94 -29.21 -13.62
N ALA A 42 -7.47 -29.04 -12.39
CA ALA A 42 -7.47 -27.78 -11.64
C ALA A 42 -6.63 -28.06 -10.39
N GLY A 43 -5.53 -27.33 -10.21
CA GLY A 43 -4.82 -27.33 -8.93
C GLY A 43 -5.72 -26.69 -7.89
N THR A 44 -6.56 -27.47 -7.22
CA THR A 44 -7.30 -27.00 -6.06
C THR A 44 -6.29 -26.71 -4.97
N ARG A 45 -6.20 -25.42 -4.62
CA ARG A 45 -5.43 -24.88 -3.50
C ARG A 45 -5.65 -25.79 -2.28
N PRO A 46 -4.59 -26.19 -1.56
CA PRO A 46 -4.75 -26.80 -0.25
C PRO A 46 -5.61 -25.88 0.62
N SER A 47 -6.55 -26.46 1.36
CA SER A 47 -7.45 -25.76 2.29
C SER A 47 -6.64 -25.15 3.44
N GLY A 48 -5.97 -24.03 3.18
CA GLY A 48 -5.69 -23.01 4.18
C GLY A 48 -6.85 -22.03 4.17
N GLU A 49 -7.14 -21.42 5.33
CA GLU A 49 -8.10 -20.32 5.38
C GLU A 49 -7.68 -19.26 4.34
N PRO A 50 -8.63 -18.77 3.53
CA PRO A 50 -8.32 -17.80 2.51
C PRO A 50 -7.72 -16.53 3.13
N GLU A 51 -6.67 -16.02 2.49
CA GLU A 51 -6.05 -14.76 2.91
C GLU A 51 -6.91 -13.60 2.41
N LEU A 52 -7.65 -13.00 3.33
CA LEU A 52 -8.47 -11.83 3.05
C LEU A 52 -7.59 -10.59 2.90
N LEU A 53 -7.78 -9.88 1.79
CA LEU A 53 -7.18 -8.60 1.51
C LEU A 53 -8.22 -7.50 1.74
N THR A 54 -7.82 -6.44 2.47
CA THR A 54 -8.64 -5.24 2.66
C THR A 54 -8.00 -4.07 1.93
N LEU A 55 -8.76 -3.46 1.02
CA LEU A 55 -8.32 -2.34 0.19
C LEU A 55 -9.27 -1.15 0.36
N GLU A 56 -8.73 0.05 0.21
CA GLU A 56 -9.51 1.28 0.16
C GLU A 56 -9.31 1.95 -1.20
N GLY A 57 -10.37 2.52 -1.76
CA GLY A 57 -10.27 3.18 -3.05
C GLY A 57 -11.59 3.67 -3.60
N ARG A 58 -11.52 4.26 -4.79
CA ARG A 58 -12.69 4.70 -5.54
C ARG A 58 -13.16 3.61 -6.46
N ILE A 59 -14.46 3.34 -6.43
CA ILE A 59 -15.08 2.41 -7.37
C ILE A 59 -15.35 3.13 -8.67
N GLU A 60 -14.84 2.59 -9.77
CA GLU A 60 -14.98 3.12 -11.12
C GLU A 60 -15.69 2.08 -12.00
N GLU A 61 -16.25 2.55 -13.12
CA GLU A 61 -16.65 1.64 -14.18
C GLU A 61 -15.41 0.96 -14.76
N GLY A 62 -15.42 -0.37 -14.79
CA GLY A 62 -14.40 -1.15 -15.49
C GLY A 62 -14.91 -1.68 -16.82
N VAL A 63 -14.02 -2.36 -17.55
CA VAL A 63 -14.28 -2.91 -18.88
C VAL A 63 -15.24 -4.10 -18.80
N GLU A 64 -15.03 -4.96 -17.82
CA GLU A 64 -15.81 -6.19 -17.62
C GLU A 64 -16.69 -6.10 -16.37
N CYS A 65 -16.10 -5.61 -15.28
CA CYS A 65 -16.71 -5.49 -13.96
C CYS A 65 -16.27 -4.16 -13.35
N PRO A 66 -16.98 -3.59 -12.36
CA PRO A 66 -16.50 -2.42 -11.63
C PRO A 66 -15.10 -2.66 -11.09
N VAL A 67 -14.30 -1.61 -10.98
CA VAL A 67 -12.94 -1.70 -10.44
C VAL A 67 -12.79 -0.82 -9.21
N LEU A 68 -11.99 -1.27 -8.25
CA LEU A 68 -11.46 -0.42 -7.19
C LEU A 68 -10.14 0.15 -7.68
N ARG A 69 -10.04 1.48 -7.78
CA ARG A 69 -8.78 2.18 -7.95
C ARG A 69 -8.28 2.61 -6.58
N THR A 70 -7.14 2.07 -6.16
CA THR A 70 -6.51 2.46 -4.90
C THR A 70 -5.85 3.83 -5.03
N PRO A 71 -5.62 4.52 -3.91
CA PRO A 71 -4.78 5.71 -3.82
C PRO A 71 -3.45 5.66 -4.56
N ASP A 72 -2.81 4.49 -4.51
CA ASP A 72 -1.48 4.24 -5.08
C ASP A 72 -1.52 4.00 -6.60
N GLY A 73 -2.72 4.06 -7.19
CA GLY A 73 -2.95 3.86 -8.61
C GLY A 73 -3.12 2.40 -9.00
N GLU A 74 -3.13 1.48 -8.04
CA GLU A 74 -3.44 0.08 -8.31
C GLU A 74 -4.92 -0.07 -8.67
N THR A 75 -5.23 -1.12 -9.42
CA THR A 75 -6.59 -1.37 -9.89
C THR A 75 -6.93 -2.83 -9.68
N TYR A 76 -8.06 -3.10 -9.05
CA TYR A 76 -8.57 -4.44 -8.82
C TYR A 76 -9.98 -4.53 -9.37
N ALA A 77 -10.28 -5.57 -10.15
CA ALA A 77 -11.65 -5.84 -10.57
C ALA A 77 -12.48 -6.35 -9.39
N LEU A 78 -13.74 -5.95 -9.29
CA LEU A 78 -14.61 -6.30 -8.18
C LEU A 78 -15.70 -7.26 -8.66
N SER A 79 -15.77 -8.43 -8.01
CA SER A 79 -16.90 -9.34 -8.14
C SER A 79 -17.79 -9.18 -6.90
N PHE A 80 -18.86 -8.41 -7.05
CA PHE A 80 -19.84 -8.20 -5.99
C PHE A 80 -20.91 -9.29 -5.96
N ARG A 81 -21.39 -9.61 -4.76
CA ARG A 81 -22.52 -10.53 -4.55
C ARG A 81 -23.83 -9.80 -4.23
N ASP A 82 -23.75 -8.61 -3.62
CA ASP A 82 -24.86 -7.68 -3.34
C ASP A 82 -24.29 -6.25 -3.25
N THR A 83 -24.97 -5.21 -3.79
CA THR A 83 -24.40 -3.85 -3.83
C THR A 83 -25.37 -2.73 -3.46
N GLU A 84 -25.14 -2.09 -2.32
CA GLU A 84 -25.57 -0.70 -2.05
C GLU A 84 -24.49 0.33 -2.46
N ILE A 85 -23.34 -0.16 -2.94
CA ILE A 85 -22.14 0.60 -3.29
C ILE A 85 -21.87 0.45 -4.78
N GLY A 86 -21.58 1.56 -5.47
CA GLY A 86 -21.40 1.57 -6.91
C GLY A 86 -20.32 2.53 -7.40
N ALA A 87 -20.25 2.71 -8.71
CA ALA A 87 -19.31 3.63 -9.32
C ALA A 87 -19.47 5.05 -8.75
N GLY A 88 -18.35 5.68 -8.44
CA GLY A 88 -18.26 7.00 -7.79
C GLY A 88 -18.05 6.91 -6.27
N ASP A 89 -18.46 5.83 -5.63
CA ASP A 89 -18.27 5.66 -4.19
C ASP A 89 -16.79 5.47 -3.83
N TYR A 90 -16.40 5.99 -2.68
CA TYR A 90 -15.15 5.64 -2.03
C TYR A 90 -15.46 4.61 -0.93
N ALA A 91 -14.79 3.47 -0.96
CA ALA A 91 -15.15 2.33 -0.13
C ALA A 91 -13.92 1.64 0.43
N ARG A 92 -14.11 1.03 1.60
CA ARG A 92 -13.27 -0.05 2.09
C ARG A 92 -13.89 -1.36 1.63
N VAL A 93 -13.09 -2.20 0.99
CA VAL A 93 -13.52 -3.48 0.42
C VAL A 93 -12.61 -4.58 0.96
N THR A 94 -13.21 -5.61 1.54
CA THR A 94 -12.50 -6.80 2.01
C THR A 94 -12.93 -8.01 1.20
N GLY A 95 -11.98 -8.81 0.76
CA GLY A 95 -12.26 -10.00 -0.03
C GLY A 95 -11.01 -10.80 -0.39
N GLU A 96 -11.20 -11.79 -1.24
CA GLU A 96 -10.13 -12.70 -1.69
C GLU A 96 -9.75 -12.44 -3.15
N ILE A 97 -8.48 -12.58 -3.49
CA ILE A 97 -8.07 -12.58 -4.89
C ILE A 97 -8.44 -13.91 -5.53
N ALA A 98 -9.27 -13.85 -6.57
CA ALA A 98 -9.69 -15.01 -7.33
C ALA A 98 -8.51 -15.62 -8.09
N ASP A 99 -8.32 -16.94 -7.95
CA ASP A 99 -7.34 -17.70 -8.74
C ASP A 99 -7.69 -17.68 -10.24
N ALA A 100 -8.98 -17.60 -10.58
CA ALA A 100 -9.48 -17.44 -11.94
C ALA A 100 -10.80 -16.67 -11.92
N SER A 101 -10.99 -15.79 -12.90
CA SER A 101 -12.17 -14.93 -13.00
C SER A 101 -12.43 -14.49 -14.44
N PHE A 102 -13.66 -14.04 -14.70
CA PHE A 102 -14.00 -13.35 -15.95
C PHE A 102 -13.61 -11.87 -15.92
N CYS A 103 -13.48 -11.26 -14.74
CA CYS A 103 -13.13 -9.85 -14.59
C CYS A 103 -11.59 -9.68 -14.58
N MET A 104 -10.95 -9.71 -15.74
CA MET A 104 -9.48 -9.80 -15.87
C MET A 104 -8.78 -8.44 -15.87
N GLN A 105 -9.41 -7.39 -15.35
CA GLN A 105 -8.83 -6.04 -15.32
C GLN A 105 -7.97 -5.79 -14.06
N GLY A 106 -6.74 -5.32 -14.28
CA GLY A 106 -5.86 -4.84 -13.21
C GLY A 106 -5.00 -5.94 -12.57
N GLN A 107 -4.77 -5.83 -11.26
CA GLN A 107 -3.91 -6.73 -10.49
C GLN A 107 -4.56 -8.08 -10.18
N GLY A 108 -5.88 -8.19 -10.32
CA GLY A 108 -6.65 -9.40 -10.08
C GLY A 108 -8.12 -9.06 -9.85
N THR A 109 -8.95 -10.10 -9.72
CA THR A 109 -10.34 -9.93 -9.27
C THR A 109 -10.42 -10.16 -7.78
N LEU A 110 -10.96 -9.19 -7.05
CA LEU A 110 -11.35 -9.34 -5.66
C LEU A 110 -12.79 -9.88 -5.59
N ILE A 111 -12.96 -11.06 -5.01
CA ILE A 111 -14.27 -11.61 -4.64
C ILE A 111 -14.66 -10.92 -3.34
N VAL A 112 -15.63 -10.01 -3.42
CA VAL A 112 -15.98 -9.12 -2.31
C VAL A 112 -16.79 -9.89 -1.27
N GLU A 113 -16.31 -9.88 -0.03
CA GLU A 113 -17.03 -10.40 1.14
C GLU A 113 -17.75 -9.29 1.91
N ASP A 114 -17.05 -8.16 2.12
CA ASP A 114 -17.59 -6.98 2.78
C ASP A 114 -17.20 -5.72 2.01
N ALA A 115 -18.12 -4.76 1.96
CA ALA A 115 -17.86 -3.44 1.42
C ALA A 115 -18.65 -2.40 2.19
N SER A 116 -17.97 -1.34 2.61
CA SER A 116 -18.58 -0.20 3.27
C SER A 116 -18.13 1.11 2.64
N ARG A 117 -19.09 2.01 2.44
CA ARG A 117 -18.80 3.38 1.98
C ARG A 117 -18.11 4.10 3.14
N ILE A 118 -16.95 4.64 2.89
CA ILE A 118 -16.20 5.45 3.85
C ILE A 118 -15.96 6.83 3.24
N ASP A 119 -15.66 7.81 4.08
CA ASP A 119 -15.27 9.11 3.53
C ASP A 119 -13.94 8.97 2.77
N PRO A 120 -13.83 9.51 1.56
CA PRO A 120 -12.55 9.54 0.85
C PRO A 120 -11.49 10.24 1.71
N PRO A 121 -10.20 9.97 1.53
CA PRO A 121 -9.14 10.83 2.04
C PRO A 121 -9.35 12.28 1.57
N ALA A 122 -8.88 13.27 2.32
CA ALA A 122 -9.25 14.67 2.04
C ALA A 122 -8.80 15.15 0.63
N ARG A 123 -7.73 14.59 0.06
CA ARG A 123 -7.34 14.75 -1.35
C ARG A 123 -8.44 14.40 -2.37
N ASP A 124 -9.34 13.48 -2.03
CA ASP A 124 -10.35 12.88 -2.90
C ASP A 124 -11.77 13.47 -2.66
N ARG A 125 -11.93 14.38 -1.68
CA ARG A 125 -13.21 15.00 -1.29
C ARG A 125 -13.61 16.22 -2.13
N ASP A 126 -12.71 16.78 -2.93
CA ASP A 126 -12.98 17.98 -3.74
C ASP A 126 -12.29 17.88 -5.12
N PRO A 127 -13.06 17.62 -6.21
CA PRO A 127 -12.51 17.55 -7.57
C PRO A 127 -11.87 18.85 -8.07
N ALA A 128 -12.20 20.00 -7.48
CA ALA A 128 -11.55 21.29 -7.77
C ALA A 128 -10.28 21.51 -6.93
N ARG A 129 -10.10 20.73 -5.85
CA ARG A 129 -8.89 20.69 -4.99
C ARG A 129 -7.99 19.50 -5.28
N ALA A 130 -8.44 18.57 -6.12
CA ALA A 130 -7.65 17.51 -6.76
C ALA A 130 -6.63 18.08 -7.77
N GLY A 131 -5.92 19.14 -7.38
CA GLY A 131 -4.77 19.67 -8.08
C GLY A 131 -3.53 18.79 -7.86
N GLY A 132 -3.62 17.51 -8.26
CA GLY A 132 -2.64 16.75 -9.05
C GLY A 132 -1.15 16.77 -8.71
N ILE A 133 -0.72 17.24 -7.55
CA ILE A 133 0.71 17.29 -7.20
C ILE A 133 0.99 16.25 -6.13
N ALA A 134 1.78 15.25 -6.51
CA ALA A 134 2.27 14.24 -5.58
C ALA A 134 3.14 14.92 -4.51
N VAL A 135 2.90 14.57 -3.24
CA VAL A 135 3.79 14.95 -2.15
C VAL A 135 5.04 14.08 -2.29
N THR A 136 6.10 14.64 -2.85
CA THR A 136 7.40 13.97 -3.05
C THR A 136 8.46 14.56 -2.12
N SER A 137 9.61 13.88 -1.99
CA SER A 137 10.74 14.42 -1.22
C SER A 137 11.17 15.80 -1.69
N ASP A 138 11.17 16.06 -3.01
CA ASP A 138 11.53 17.37 -3.56
C ASP A 138 10.44 18.42 -3.32
N TYR A 139 9.18 18.00 -3.35
CA TYR A 139 8.05 18.88 -3.04
C TYR A 139 8.13 19.43 -1.61
N VAL A 140 8.35 18.56 -0.62
CA VAL A 140 8.32 18.93 0.80
C VAL A 140 9.57 19.68 1.26
N ARG A 141 10.70 19.56 0.57
CA ARG A 141 11.98 20.21 0.95
C ARG A 141 11.89 21.73 0.86
N GLY A 142 12.46 22.43 1.85
CA GLY A 142 12.55 23.88 1.90
C GLY A 142 11.94 24.47 3.17
N SER A 143 11.84 25.80 3.19
CA SER A 143 11.29 26.57 4.29
C SER A 143 9.79 26.84 4.09
N TRP A 144 9.01 26.75 5.16
CA TRP A 144 7.56 26.84 5.09
C TRP A 144 7.01 27.80 6.16
N VAL A 145 5.96 28.53 5.80
CA VAL A 145 5.25 29.48 6.68
C VAL A 145 3.76 29.25 6.62
N ALA A 146 3.04 29.35 7.74
CA ALA A 146 1.60 29.22 7.77
C ALA A 146 0.96 30.30 6.90
N LYS A 147 0.02 29.88 6.05
CA LYS A 147 -0.71 30.78 5.17
C LYS A 147 -1.51 31.77 6.01
N GLY A 148 -1.22 33.06 5.86
CA GLY A 148 -1.94 34.10 6.57
C GLY A 148 -1.31 35.47 6.38
N VAL A 149 -1.88 36.47 7.05
CA VAL A 149 -1.37 37.85 7.06
C VAL A 149 -0.05 38.00 7.82
N ASP A 150 0.24 37.06 8.73
CA ASP A 150 1.44 37.04 9.57
C ASP A 150 2.54 36.11 9.03
N ALA A 151 2.42 35.66 7.77
CA ALA A 151 3.43 34.81 7.15
C ALA A 151 4.75 35.57 6.94
N ASP A 152 5.86 35.06 7.49
CA ASP A 152 7.17 35.69 7.46
C ASP A 152 8.25 34.71 6.96
N CYS A 153 8.63 34.81 5.69
CA CYS A 153 9.64 33.92 5.11
C CYS A 153 11.07 34.20 5.57
N ASP A 154 11.34 35.33 6.22
CA ASP A 154 12.62 35.56 6.89
C ASP A 154 12.70 34.77 8.21
N ARG A 155 11.56 34.25 8.68
CA ARG A 155 11.41 33.47 9.92
C ARG A 155 10.44 32.30 9.71
N PRO A 156 10.84 31.26 8.97
CA PRO A 156 9.97 30.13 8.67
C PRO A 156 9.49 29.40 9.93
N ASP A 157 8.29 28.85 9.83
CA ASP A 157 7.66 28.05 10.90
C ASP A 157 8.34 26.69 11.04
N PHE A 158 8.79 26.14 9.92
CA PHE A 158 9.62 24.95 9.88
C PHE A 158 10.42 24.85 8.59
N ASP A 159 11.48 24.06 8.67
CA ASP A 159 12.32 23.69 7.55
C ASP A 159 12.28 22.17 7.36
N VAL A 160 12.22 21.75 6.10
CA VAL A 160 12.37 20.35 5.71
C VAL A 160 13.64 20.18 4.90
N THR A 161 14.56 19.37 5.42
CA THR A 161 15.87 19.12 4.82
C THR A 161 16.06 17.64 4.48
N ALA A 162 17.01 17.31 3.62
CA ALA A 162 17.39 15.93 3.38
C ALA A 162 18.51 15.52 4.33
N ASN A 163 18.40 14.37 4.99
CA ASN A 163 19.53 13.80 5.73
C ASN A 163 20.47 12.99 4.83
N SER A 164 21.54 12.44 5.42
CA SER A 164 22.54 11.63 4.71
C SER A 164 22.01 10.34 4.09
N ARG A 165 20.81 9.89 4.47
CA ARG A 165 20.11 8.73 3.91
C ARG A 165 19.06 9.13 2.87
N GLY A 166 18.95 10.41 2.54
CA GLY A 166 17.99 10.94 1.58
C GLY A 166 16.55 11.11 2.11
N MET A 167 16.31 10.82 3.39
CA MET A 167 15.01 11.02 4.03
C MET A 167 14.78 12.51 4.28
N SER A 168 13.54 12.96 4.13
CA SER A 168 13.12 14.32 4.47
C SER A 168 12.91 14.43 5.98
N ILE A 169 13.66 15.31 6.62
CA ILE A 169 13.63 15.58 8.06
C ILE A 169 13.04 16.97 8.27
N ILE A 170 12.09 17.06 9.19
CA ILE A 170 11.47 18.32 9.61
C ILE A 170 11.99 18.70 11.00
N GLU A 171 12.37 19.97 11.16
CA GLU A 171 12.73 20.55 12.45
C GLU A 171 11.80 21.72 12.74
N THR A 172 11.11 21.67 13.89
CA THR A 172 10.12 22.68 14.26
C THR A 172 9.83 22.65 15.76
N ARG A 173 8.77 23.34 16.20
CA ARG A 173 8.23 23.20 17.56
C ARG A 173 6.89 22.46 17.54
N ILE A 174 6.75 21.47 18.40
CA ILE A 174 5.49 20.79 18.69
C ILE A 174 5.09 21.08 20.12
N ASN A 175 3.88 21.61 20.32
CA ASN A 175 3.36 22.01 21.63
C ASN A 175 4.31 22.96 22.40
N GLY A 176 5.06 23.78 21.67
CA GLY A 176 6.03 24.74 22.21
C GLY A 176 7.45 24.20 22.42
N TYR A 177 7.69 22.90 22.25
CA TYR A 177 8.98 22.25 22.44
C TYR A 177 9.66 21.99 21.09
N PRO A 178 10.98 22.20 20.94
CA PRO A 178 11.70 21.83 19.73
C PRO A 178 11.62 20.32 19.48
N GLU A 179 11.24 19.93 18.28
CA GLU A 179 11.12 18.54 17.86
C GLU A 179 11.73 18.34 16.47
N THR A 180 12.20 17.13 16.24
CA THR A 180 12.65 16.65 14.93
C THR A 180 11.80 15.46 14.53
N GLY A 181 11.34 15.46 13.29
CA GLY A 181 10.51 14.39 12.74
C GLY A 181 10.97 13.97 11.36
N VAL A 182 10.30 12.93 10.85
CA VAL A 182 10.45 12.46 9.48
C VAL A 182 9.23 12.88 8.69
N VAL A 183 9.44 13.40 7.49
CA VAL A 183 8.37 13.62 6.51
C VAL A 183 8.28 12.36 5.65
N ASP A 184 7.30 11.53 5.96
CA ASP A 184 6.95 10.38 5.13
C ASP A 184 6.15 10.87 3.92
N VAL A 185 6.66 10.56 2.73
CA VAL A 185 6.08 10.95 1.44
C VAL A 185 5.57 9.72 0.67
N GLY A 186 5.35 8.60 1.37
CA GLY A 186 4.78 7.38 0.83
C GLY A 186 3.28 7.47 0.49
N PRO A 187 2.58 6.34 0.40
CA PRO A 187 1.14 6.24 0.06
C PRO A 187 0.21 7.14 0.89
N THR A 188 0.57 7.32 2.16
CA THR A 188 -0.15 8.14 3.14
C THR A 188 0.81 9.18 3.72
N PRO A 189 1.09 10.28 2.98
CA PRO A 189 2.07 11.26 3.40
C PRO A 189 1.74 11.83 4.78
N ALA A 190 2.74 11.94 5.64
CA ALA A 190 2.56 12.45 6.98
C ALA A 190 3.85 12.98 7.61
N LEU A 191 3.69 13.84 8.61
CA LEU A 191 4.74 14.17 9.56
C LEU A 191 4.72 13.12 10.67
N GLN A 192 5.82 12.38 10.79
CA GLN A 192 6.03 11.37 11.80
C GLN A 192 7.01 11.90 12.84
N TRP A 193 6.68 11.67 14.10
CA TRP A 193 7.44 12.14 15.25
C TRP A 193 7.76 10.94 16.14
N ASP A 194 8.70 11.12 17.06
CA ASP A 194 8.91 10.14 18.10
C ASP A 194 7.69 10.09 19.04
N GLU A 195 7.43 8.90 19.60
CA GLU A 195 6.37 8.73 20.60
C GLU A 195 6.62 9.69 21.79
N PRO A 196 5.56 10.33 22.34
CA PRO A 196 4.13 10.01 22.18
C PRO A 196 3.38 10.89 21.16
N LEU A 197 4.09 11.64 20.31
CA LEU A 197 3.44 12.59 19.42
C LEU A 197 2.68 11.88 18.29
N PRO A 198 1.46 12.31 17.95
CA PRO A 198 0.67 11.65 16.92
C PRO A 198 1.18 12.00 15.52
N THR A 199 1.07 11.06 14.59
CA THR A 199 1.32 11.28 13.17
C THR A 199 0.32 12.28 12.58
N LEU A 200 0.82 13.32 11.90
CA LEU A 200 -0.02 14.35 11.29
C LEU A 200 -0.07 14.14 9.77
N PRO A 201 -1.22 13.78 9.17
CA PRO A 201 -1.34 13.62 7.73
C PRO A 201 -1.04 14.93 7.00
N ILE A 202 -0.42 14.85 5.82
CA ILE A 202 -0.13 16.02 4.98
C ILE A 202 -0.65 15.86 3.55
N GLU A 203 -0.98 16.98 2.92
CA GLU A 203 -1.47 17.04 1.55
C GLU A 203 -0.93 18.25 0.79
N ALA A 204 -0.68 18.09 -0.51
CA ALA A 204 -0.40 19.22 -1.38
C ALA A 204 -1.66 20.09 -1.59
N ARG A 205 -1.46 21.40 -1.66
CA ARG A 205 -2.43 22.46 -1.89
C ARG A 205 -1.87 23.41 -2.95
N GLY A 206 -1.75 22.90 -4.17
CA GLY A 206 -1.08 23.60 -5.27
C GLY A 206 0.45 23.45 -5.22
N PRO A 207 1.19 24.17 -6.09
CA PRO A 207 2.64 23.98 -6.24
C PRO A 207 3.44 24.34 -4.99
N ASP A 208 2.94 25.28 -4.19
CA ASP A 208 3.67 25.83 -3.05
C ASP A 208 2.93 25.67 -1.72
N GLY A 209 1.83 24.91 -1.66
CA GLY A 209 1.01 24.80 -0.44
C GLY A 209 1.05 23.41 0.19
N LEU A 210 1.37 23.28 1.47
CA LEU A 210 1.32 22.02 2.21
C LEU A 210 0.28 22.12 3.33
N ALA A 211 -0.82 21.37 3.23
CA ALA A 211 -1.76 21.22 4.33
C ALA A 211 -1.23 20.19 5.33
N VAL A 212 -1.27 20.53 6.61
CA VAL A 212 -1.07 19.61 7.74
C VAL A 212 -2.40 19.43 8.45
N MET A 213 -2.88 18.19 8.49
CA MET A 213 -4.19 17.83 9.00
C MET A 213 -4.11 17.30 10.44
N PRO A 214 -5.19 17.40 11.24
CA PRO A 214 -5.22 16.80 12.55
C PRO A 214 -5.10 15.28 12.48
N ALA A 215 -4.41 14.70 13.46
CA ALA A 215 -4.40 13.26 13.67
C ALA A 215 -5.80 12.76 14.05
N GLN A 216 -6.20 11.61 13.50
CA GLN A 216 -7.49 11.01 13.84
C GLN A 216 -7.46 10.41 15.25
N ASN A 217 -8.48 10.71 16.06
CA ASN A 217 -8.65 10.17 17.42
C ASN A 217 -7.47 10.45 18.38
N ALA A 218 -6.69 11.51 18.13
CA ALA A 218 -5.59 11.93 18.99
C ALA A 218 -5.85 13.33 19.57
N GLU A 219 -5.07 13.69 20.59
CA GLU A 219 -5.09 15.05 21.14
C GLU A 219 -4.65 16.08 20.09
N THR A 220 -5.21 17.29 20.19
CA THR A 220 -4.84 18.39 19.31
C THR A 220 -3.39 18.80 19.53
N VAL A 221 -2.65 18.90 18.43
CA VAL A 221 -1.25 19.33 18.42
C VAL A 221 -1.13 20.78 17.96
N THR A 222 -0.18 21.51 18.55
CA THR A 222 0.26 22.81 18.05
C THR A 222 1.58 22.66 17.31
N LEU A 223 1.58 22.84 15.99
CA LEU A 223 2.77 22.77 15.12
C LEU A 223 3.23 24.19 14.80
N ALA A 224 4.49 24.51 15.14
CA ALA A 224 5.08 25.83 14.96
C ALA A 224 4.27 26.99 15.58
N GLY A 225 3.47 26.72 16.61
CA GLY A 225 2.55 27.72 17.21
C GLY A 225 1.14 27.74 16.60
N HIS A 226 0.89 26.96 15.55
CA HIS A 226 -0.42 26.83 14.92
C HIS A 226 -1.14 25.57 15.39
N ARG A 227 -2.35 25.76 15.92
CA ARG A 227 -3.19 24.65 16.36
C ARG A 227 -3.71 23.88 15.15
N ILE A 228 -3.41 22.58 15.09
CA ILE A 228 -3.82 21.71 13.99
C ILE A 228 -5.17 21.08 14.34
N GLU A 229 -6.26 21.70 13.87
CA GLU A 229 -7.64 21.26 14.12
C GLU A 229 -8.54 21.50 12.91
N GLY A 230 -9.75 20.92 12.91
CA GLY A 230 -10.72 21.08 11.81
C GLY A 230 -10.16 20.64 10.46
N ASP A 231 -10.13 21.57 9.50
CA ASP A 231 -9.60 21.35 8.14
C ASP A 231 -8.06 21.39 8.07
N GLY A 232 -7.37 21.47 9.22
CA GLY A 232 -5.92 21.58 9.30
C GLY A 232 -5.40 23.00 9.03
N VAL A 233 -4.08 23.11 8.88
CA VAL A 233 -3.39 24.37 8.58
C VAL A 233 -2.62 24.22 7.29
N VAL A 234 -2.74 25.21 6.40
CA VAL A 234 -1.98 25.25 5.14
C VAL A 234 -0.74 26.11 5.35
N PHE A 235 0.41 25.54 5.05
CA PHE A 235 1.70 26.22 4.98
C PHE A 235 2.05 26.51 3.53
N ILE A 236 2.76 27.60 3.28
CA ILE A 236 3.22 28.04 1.96
C ILE A 236 4.73 27.99 1.94
N LYS A 237 5.27 27.46 0.85
CA LYS A 237 6.69 27.36 0.61
C LYS A 237 7.27 28.75 0.39
N CYS A 238 8.34 29.07 1.11
CA CYS A 238 9.08 30.29 0.88
C CYS A 238 9.89 30.19 -0.40
N ALA A 239 9.98 31.31 -1.13
CA ALA A 239 10.85 31.40 -2.28
C ALA A 239 12.31 31.24 -1.81
N ALA A 240 13.08 30.43 -2.54
CA ALA A 240 14.51 30.24 -2.32
C ALA A 240 15.33 31.41 -2.86
#